data_AF-A0A925QTT9-F1
#
_entry.id   AF-A0A925QTT9-F1
#
_cell.length_a   1.000
_cell.length_b   1.000
_cell.length_c   1.000
_cell.angle_alpha   90.00
_cell.angle_beta   90.00
_cell.angle_gamma   90.00
#
_symmetry.space_group_name_H-M   'P 1'
#
loop_
_entity.id
_entity.type
_entity.pdbx_description
1 polymer ?
#
loop_
_entity_poly.entity_id
_entity_poly.type
_entity_poly.pdbx_seq_one_letter_code
_entity_poly.pdbx_strand_id
1 'polypeptide(L)' 'AGTARIVNGENEFFLEENQSTYIPKTHRHRLENPGKVPLQIIEIQTGPYLEEDDIVRFGDIYGRA' A
#
# COMPACT_ATOMS: atom_id res chain seq x y z
N ALA A 1 -17.85 -5.41 3.98
CA ALA A 1 -16.58 -4.93 4.55
C ALA A 1 -15.82 -4.15 3.49
N GLY A 2 -14.86 -3.29 3.87
CA GLY A 2 -13.96 -2.70 2.89
C GLY A 2 -13.07 -3.78 2.29
N THR A 3 -12.84 -3.72 0.98
CA THR A 3 -11.92 -4.63 0.26
C THR A 3 -10.81 -3.78 -0.33
N ALA A 4 -9.56 -4.16 -0.08
CA ALA A 4 -8.40 -3.48 -0.63
C ALA A 4 -7.91 -4.22 -1.88
N ARG A 5 -7.70 -3.53 -2.99
CA ARG A 5 -6.94 -4.05 -4.13
C ARG A 5 -5.48 -3.69 -3.92
N ILE A 6 -4.62 -4.70 -3.87
CA ILE A 6 -3.19 -4.57 -3.60
C ILE A 6 -2.41 -4.94 -4.84
N VAL A 7 -1.47 -4.09 -5.20
CA VAL A 7 -0.37 -4.41 -6.12
C VAL A 7 0.90 -4.52 -5.27
N ASN A 8 1.63 -5.63 -5.38
CA ASN A 8 2.90 -5.88 -4.69
C ASN A 8 3.89 -6.53 -5.67
N GLY A 9 4.81 -5.73 -6.21
CA GLY A 9 5.65 -6.13 -7.34
C GLY A 9 4.80 -6.40 -8.58
N GLU A 10 4.86 -7.64 -9.06
CA GLU A 10 4.09 -8.12 -10.22
C GLU A 10 2.74 -8.74 -9.83
N ASN A 11 2.51 -8.94 -8.53
CA ASN A 11 1.30 -9.60 -8.04
C ASN A 11 0.20 -8.58 -7.79
N GLU A 12 -1.02 -8.93 -8.19
CA GLU A 12 -2.22 -8.17 -7.92
C GLU A 12 -3.29 -9.07 -7.29
N PHE A 13 -3.82 -8.66 -6.14
CA PHE A 13 -4.79 -9.44 -5.37
C PHE A 13 -5.66 -8.55 -4.49
N PHE A 14 -6.69 -9.14 -3.88
CA PHE A 14 -7.57 -8.44 -2.95
C PHE A 14 -7.31 -8.90 -1.52
N LEU A 15 -7.39 -7.95 -0.58
CA LEU A 15 -7.42 -8.21 0.85
C LEU A 15 -8.79 -7.82 1.43
N GLU A 16 -9.29 -8.66 2.31
CA GLU A 16 -10.47 -8.43 3.13
C GLU A 16 -10.07 -8.05 4.57
N GLU A 17 -11.08 -7.80 5.41
CA GLU A 17 -10.88 -7.52 6.83
C GLU A 17 -10.09 -8.63 7.53
N ASN A 18 -9.19 -8.25 8.45
CA ASN A 18 -8.26 -9.14 9.16
C ASN A 18 -7.24 -9.88 8.29
N GLN A 19 -7.13 -9.55 7.00
CA GLN A 19 -6.05 -10.04 6.16
C GLN A 19 -4.90 -9.03 6.11
N SER A 20 -3.70 -9.53 5.80
CA SER A 20 -2.49 -8.72 5.70
C SER A 20 -1.60 -9.23 4.59
N THR A 21 -0.66 -8.39 4.18
CA THR A 21 0.40 -8.78 3.26
C THR A 21 1.70 -8.10 3.68
N TYR A 22 2.81 -8.77 3.41
CA TYR A 22 4.14 -8.20 3.59
C TYR A 22 4.59 -7.55 2.28
N ILE A 23 5.04 -6.30 2.36
CA ILE A 23 5.65 -5.60 1.24
C ILE A 23 7.17 -5.73 1.38
N PRO A 24 7.85 -6.48 0.50
CA PRO A 24 9.30 -6.58 0.56
C PRO A 24 9.97 -5.24 0.23
N LYS A 25 11.18 -5.04 0.77
CA LYS A 25 12.00 -3.89 0.40
C LYS A 25 12.15 -3.80 -1.12
N THR A 26 12.22 -2.57 -1.63
CA THR A 26 12.36 -2.24 -3.05
C THR A 26 11.19 -2.65 -3.96
N HIS A 27 10.15 -3.31 -3.44
CA HIS A 27 8.96 -3.63 -4.23
C HIS A 27 8.10 -2.39 -4.41
N ARG A 28 7.79 -2.09 -5.67
CA ARG A 28 6.73 -1.15 -6.02
C ARG A 28 5.42 -1.76 -5.54
N HIS A 29 4.62 -0.98 -4.84
CA HIS A 29 3.35 -1.42 -4.32
C HIS A 29 2.32 -0.30 -4.40
N ARG A 30 1.05 -0.69 -4.43
CA ARG A 30 -0.08 0.25 -4.46
C ARG A 30 -1.26 -0.37 -3.72
N LEU A 31 -1.88 0.42 -2.85
CA LEU A 31 -3.10 0.07 -2.16
C LEU A 31 -4.23 0.94 -2.70
N GLU A 32 -5.32 0.30 -3.13
CA GLU A 32 -6.49 0.97 -3.67
C GLU A 32 -7.75 0.44 -2.97
N ASN A 33 -8.72 1.32 -2.68
CA ASN A 33 -10.05 0.93 -2.24
C ASN A 33 -11.04 1.05 -3.42
N PRO A 34 -11.30 -0.02 -4.18
CA PRO A 34 -12.28 0.01 -5.28
C PRO A 34 -13.74 -0.02 -4.78
N GLY A 35 -13.95 -0.24 -3.48
CA GLY A 35 -15.28 -0.33 -2.88
C GLY A 35 -15.92 1.04 -2.61
N LYS A 36 -17.23 1.02 -2.34
CA LYS A 36 -17.99 2.20 -1.90
C LYS A 36 -17.99 2.40 -0.38
N VAL A 37 -17.44 1.43 0.35
CA VAL A 37 -17.34 1.45 1.81
C VAL A 37 -15.93 1.94 2.18
N PRO A 38 -15.79 2.87 3.14
CA PRO A 38 -14.49 3.29 3.63
C PRO A 38 -13.65 2.09 4.11
N LEU A 39 -12.38 2.07 3.72
CA LEU A 39 -11.40 1.08 4.14
C LEU A 39 -10.49 1.72 5.18
N GLN A 40 -10.28 1.04 6.31
CA GLN A 40 -9.27 1.41 7.30
C GLN A 40 -8.09 0.46 7.16
N ILE A 41 -6.88 1.03 7.12
CA ILE A 41 -5.64 0.28 6.98
C ILE A 41 -4.69 0.67 8.11
N ILE A 42 -3.85 -0.28 8.50
CA ILE A 42 -2.72 -0.05 9.39
C ILE A 42 -1.48 -0.40 8.60
N GLU A 43 -0.60 0.57 8.40
CA GLU A 43 0.71 0.36 7.81
C GLU A 43 1.76 0.29 8.92
N ILE A 44 2.61 -0.72 8.87
CA ILE A 44 3.71 -0.88 9.81
C ILE A 44 5.00 -0.93 8.99
N GLN A 45 5.81 0.11 9.11
CA GLN A 45 7.12 0.17 8.48
C GLN A 45 8.19 -0.36 9.43
N THR A 46 9.06 -1.23 8.94
CA THR A 46 10.12 -1.84 9.75
C THR A 46 11.46 -1.68 9.04
N GLY A 47 12.40 -0.98 9.65
CA GLY A 47 13.70 -0.75 9.07
C GLY A 47 14.61 0.08 9.98
N PRO A 48 15.93 0.10 9.69
CA PRO A 48 16.87 0.93 10.42
C PRO A 48 16.75 2.42 10.07
N TYR A 49 16.08 2.76 8.97
CA TYR A 49 15.88 4.11 8.46
C TYR A 49 14.51 4.14 7.77
N LEU A 50 13.66 5.11 8.12
CA LEU A 50 12.24 5.19 7.72
C LEU A 50 11.83 6.64 7.42
N GLU A 51 12.77 7.43 6.92
CA GLU A 51 12.53 8.84 6.59
C GLU A 51 11.89 8.99 5.21
N GLU A 52 11.32 10.16 4.94
CA GLU A 52 10.58 10.46 3.70
C GLU A 52 11.43 10.35 2.42
N ASP A 53 12.76 10.51 2.52
CA ASP A 53 13.69 10.40 1.41
C ASP A 53 14.01 8.95 1.02
N ASP A 54 13.68 7.96 1.86
CA ASP A 54 13.73 6.54 1.52
C ASP A 54 12.52 6.09 0.67
N ILE A 55 11.53 6.98 0.45
CA ILE A 55 10.29 6.66 -0.25
C ILE A 55 10.34 7.18 -1.70
N VAL A 56 10.42 6.27 -2.66
CA VAL A 56 10.29 6.60 -4.09
C VAL A 56 8.84 6.54 -4.53
N ARG A 57 8.28 7.68 -4.93
CA ARG A 57 6.89 7.82 -5.41
C ARG A 57 6.86 7.77 -6.94
N PHE A 58 6.05 6.87 -7.49
CA PHE A 58 6.05 6.55 -8.93
C PHE A 58 4.84 7.08 -9.71
N GLY A 59 3.86 7.63 -9.00
CA GLY A 59 2.62 8.11 -9.59
C GLY A 59 1.90 8.93 -8.55
N ASP A 60 1.98 10.24 -8.71
CA ASP A 60 1.28 11.17 -7.86
C ASP A 60 0.12 11.77 -8.64
N ILE A 61 -1.03 11.10 -8.56
CA ILE A 61 -2.30 11.61 -9.06
C ILE A 61 -2.91 12.68 -8.14
N TYR A 62 -2.26 13.00 -7.00
CA TYR A 62 -2.75 13.93 -5.99
C TYR A 62 -1.90 15.21 -5.84
N GLY A 63 -0.79 15.35 -6.58
CA GLY A 63 0.00 16.58 -6.71
C GLY A 63 0.77 17.03 -5.45
N ARG A 64 1.18 16.09 -4.59
CA ARG A 64 2.01 16.32 -3.40
C ARG A 64 3.49 16.25 -3.79
N ALA A 65 4.08 17.44 -3.96
CA ALA A 65 5.53 17.64 -4.09
C ALA A 65 6.24 17.55 -2.73
#